data_AF-A0A914RVR3-F1
#
_entry.id   AF-A0A914RVR3-F1
#
_cell.length_a   1.000
_cell.length_b   1.000
_cell.length_c   1.000
_cell.angle_alpha   90.00
_cell.angle_beta   90.00
_cell.angle_gamma   90.00
#
_symmetry.space_group_name_H-M   'P 1'
#
loop_
_entity.id
_entity.type
_entity.pdbx_description
1 polymer ?
#
loop_
_entity_poly.entity_id
_entity_poly.type
_entity_poly.pdbx_seq_one_letter_code
_entity_poly.pdbx_strand_id
1 'polypeptide(L)' 'MELPDPYLPGAISLLDQLDKKLLVILRDGRTLIGYLR' A
#
# COMPACT_ATOMS: atom_id res chain seq x y z
N MET A 1 23.61 -15.98 -5.35
CA MET A 1 22.27 -15.74 -5.91
C MET A 1 21.57 -14.83 -4.94
N GLU A 2 21.30 -13.58 -5.32
CA GLU A 2 20.49 -12.71 -4.47
C GLU A 2 19.05 -13.17 -4.55
N LEU A 3 18.43 -13.35 -3.38
CA LEU A 3 17.01 -13.65 -3.30
C LEU A 3 16.24 -12.33 -3.41
N PRO A 4 15.06 -12.31 -4.05
CA PRO A 4 14.23 -11.11 -4.07
C PRO A 4 13.85 -10.71 -2.64
N ASP A 5 13.68 -9.40 -2.43
CA ASP A 5 13.21 -8.89 -1.15
C ASP A 5 11.88 -9.57 -0.76
N PRO A 6 11.75 -10.04 0.49
CA PRO A 6 10.55 -10.72 0.93
C PRO A 6 9.37 -9.74 0.92
N TYR A 7 8.27 -10.12 0.24
CA TYR A 7 7.02 -9.38 0.36
C TYR A 7 6.47 -9.53 1.79
N LEU A 8 6.34 -8.43 2.52
CA LEU A 8 5.84 -8.39 3.89
C LEU A 8 4.34 -8.07 3.90
N PRO A 9 3.44 -9.04 4.12
CA PRO A 9 2.00 -8.81 3.97
C PRO A 9 1.43 -7.92 5.08
N GLY A 10 0.26 -7.35 4.80
CA GLY A 10 -0.53 -6.60 5.79
C GLY A 10 0.05 -5.22 6.08
N ALA A 11 -0.01 -4.78 7.34
CA ALA A 11 0.37 -3.42 7.72
C ALA A 11 1.82 -3.07 7.39
N ILE A 12 2.73 -4.06 7.37
CA ILE A 12 4.15 -3.82 7.07
C ILE A 12 4.31 -3.34 5.62
N SER A 13 3.55 -3.89 4.65
CA SER A 13 3.57 -3.42 3.26
C SER A 13 3.13 -1.96 3.06
N LEU A 14 2.43 -1.36 4.04
CA LEU A 14 1.96 0.02 3.97
C LEU A 14 2.99 1.03 4.48
N LEU A 15 4.03 0.58 5.21
CA LEU A 15 5.06 1.47 5.75
C LEU A 15 5.78 2.21 4.62
N ASP A 16 6.15 1.49 3.55
CA ASP A 16 6.78 2.07 2.36
C ASP A 16 5.85 2.98 1.55
N GLN A 17 4.57 3.04 1.91
CA GLN A 17 3.56 3.86 1.24
C GLN A 17 3.25 5.17 1.99
N LEU A 18 3.87 5.42 3.15
CA LEU A 18 3.74 6.68 3.87
C LEU A 18 4.11 7.88 2.98
N ASP A 19 3.34 8.95 3.12
CA ASP A 19 3.48 10.20 2.38
C ASP A 19 3.36 10.06 0.85
N LYS A 20 2.90 8.90 0.36
CA LYS A 20 2.63 8.67 -1.07
C LYS A 20 1.14 8.81 -1.36
N LYS A 21 0.86 9.23 -2.60
CA LYS A 21 -0.51 9.29 -3.13
C LYS A 21 -0.94 7.88 -3.54
N LEU A 22 -2.04 7.40 -2.95
CA LEU A 22 -2.58 6.06 -3.15
C LEU A 22 -3.97 6.10 -3.79
N LEU A 23 -4.25 5.02 -4.52
CA LEU A 23 -5.58 4.63 -4.96
C LEU A 23 -6.11 3.59 -3.97
N VAL A 24 -7.28 3.83 -3.39
CA VAL A 24 -7.94 2.88 -2.50
C VAL A 24 -9.30 2.50 -3.09
N ILE A 25 -9.55 1.20 -3.19
CA ILE A 25 -10.85 0.65 -3.57
C ILE A 25 -11.57 0.21 -2.30
N LEU A 26 -12.69 0.84 -2.01
CA LEU A 26 -13.54 0.52 -0.86
C LEU A 26 -14.38 -0.73 -1.13
N ARG A 27 -14.89 -1.35 -0.06
CA ARG A 27 -15.70 -2.58 -0.18
C ARG A 27 -16.99 -2.39 -0.99
N ASP A 28 -17.49 -1.17 -1.08
CA ASP A 28 -18.66 -0.82 -1.88
C ASP A 28 -18.32 -0.45 -3.34
N GLY A 29 -17.06 -0.66 -3.76
CA GLY A 29 -16.58 -0.36 -5.09
C GLY A 29 -16.26 1.10 -5.34
N ARG A 30 -16.41 1.98 -4.33
CA ARG A 30 -15.99 3.38 -4.46
C ARG A 30 -14.47 3.49 -4.46
N THR A 31 -13.98 4.51 -5.15
CA THR A 31 -12.56 4.82 -5.24
C THR A 31 -12.24 6.06 -4.41
N LEU A 32 -11.18 6.00 -3.61
CA LEU A 32 -10.57 7.16 -2.96
C LEU A 32 -9.15 7.38 -3.49
N ILE A 33 -8.77 8.65 -3.64
CA ILE A 33 -7.43 9.06 -4.03
C ILE A 33 -6.94 10.08 -3.01
N GLY A 34 -5.81 9.80 -2.34
CA GLY A 34 -5.28 10.65 -1.28
C GLY A 34 -3.88 10.25 -0.86
N TYR A 35 -3.30 10.98 0.09
CA TYR A 35 -1.99 10.65 0.66
C TYR A 35 -2.17 9.80 1.92
N LEU A 36 -1.35 8.76 2.08
CA LEU A 36 -1.27 8.02 3.34
C LEU A 36 -0.46 8.82 4.36
N ARG A 37 -1.00 9.01 5.57
CA ARG A 37 -0.35 9.69 6.70
C ARG A 37 -0.41 8.82 7.95
#